data_AF-A0A8T2J979-F1
#
_entry.id   AF-A0A8T2J979-F1
#
_cell.length_a   1.000
_cell.length_b   1.000
_cell.length_c   1.000
_cell.angle_alpha   90.00
_cell.angle_beta   90.00
_cell.angle_gamma   90.00
#
_symmetry.space_group_name_H-M   'P 1'
#
loop_
_entity.id
_entity.type
_entity.pdbx_description
1 polymer ?
#
loop_
_entity_poly.entity_id
_entity_poly.type
_entity_poly.pdbx_seq_one_letter_code
_entity_poly.pdbx_strand_id
1 'polypeptide(L)'
;MSTGNFGAIASEVKPKSMIRAKQWSDDIENLYRFQTAGYRDEWEYRHVMQVEKADRWPETGFVKKLQRKDNTFYYFNRQRECEEKEVHKVKVYAY
;
A
#
# COMPACT_ATOMS: atom_id res chain seq x y z
N MET A 1 13.77 -3.77 -30.15
CA MET A 1 13.61 -3.85 -28.69
C MET A 1 12.43 -2.95 -28.33
N SER A 2 11.23 -3.52 -28.20
CA SER A 2 10.01 -2.74 -27.94
C SER A 2 10.05 -2.16 -26.54
N THR A 3 10.07 -0.84 -26.45
CA THR A 3 9.73 -0.11 -25.24
C THR A 3 8.27 -0.40 -24.90
N GLY A 4 8.04 -1.26 -23.91
CA GLY A 4 6.72 -1.53 -23.36
C GLY A 4 6.17 -0.27 -22.70
N ASN A 5 5.29 0.42 -23.42
CA ASN A 5 4.44 1.48 -22.90
C ASN A 5 3.39 0.85 -21.96
N PHE A 6 3.72 0.67 -20.68
CA PHE A 6 2.77 0.25 -19.64
C PHE A 6 1.95 1.43 -19.10
N GLY A 7 1.45 2.27 -19.99
CA GLY A 7 0.59 3.40 -19.68
C GLY A 7 -0.81 3.14 -20.23
N ALA A 8 -1.80 3.20 -19.33
CA ALA A 8 -3.24 3.09 -19.56
C ALA A 8 -3.81 1.67 -19.67
N ILE A 9 -4.36 1.17 -18.55
CA ILE A 9 -5.81 1.10 -18.30
C ILE A 9 -5.96 1.06 -16.77
N ALA A 10 -6.04 2.23 -16.15
CA ALA A 10 -6.68 2.34 -14.85
C ALA A 10 -7.94 3.15 -15.13
N SER A 11 -9.11 2.58 -14.87
CA SER A 11 -10.25 3.39 -14.46
C SER A 11 -9.80 4.10 -13.19
N GLU A 12 -9.16 5.26 -13.36
CA GLU A 12 -8.51 6.00 -12.28
C GLU A 12 -9.60 6.48 -11.33
N VAL A 13 -9.97 5.65 -10.35
CA VAL A 13 -10.67 6.12 -9.16
C VAL A 13 -9.67 7.06 -8.50
N LYS A 14 -9.80 8.36 -8.80
CA LYS A 14 -8.94 9.39 -8.25
C LYS A 14 -9.47 9.71 -6.86
N PRO A 15 -8.59 9.76 -5.85
CA PRO A 15 -9.03 10.18 -4.53
C PRO A 15 -9.51 11.64 -4.59
N LYS A 16 -10.64 11.92 -3.95
CA LYS A 16 -11.21 13.27 -3.78
C LYS A 16 -10.36 14.12 -2.87
N SER A 17 -9.76 13.52 -1.85
CA SER A 17 -8.91 14.22 -0.88
C SER A 17 -7.85 13.31 -0.28
N MET A 18 -6.86 13.94 0.36
CA MET A 18 -5.81 13.27 1.10
C MET A 18 -5.59 14.00 2.42
N ILE A 19 -5.60 13.24 3.51
CA ILE A 19 -5.24 13.72 4.84
C ILE A 19 -4.05 12.93 5.38
N ARG A 20 -3.37 13.44 6.39
CA ARG A 20 -2.31 12.70 7.11
C ARG A 20 -2.89 12.03 8.34
N ALA A 21 -2.44 10.81 8.62
CA ALA A 21 -2.84 10.12 9.84
C ALA A 21 -2.37 10.90 11.08
N LYS A 22 -3.22 10.95 12.10
CA LYS A 22 -2.93 11.63 13.37
C LYS A 22 -2.55 10.66 14.49
N GLN A 23 -3.09 9.45 14.42
CA GLN A 23 -2.91 8.39 15.40
C GLN A 23 -2.69 7.08 14.67
N TRP A 24 -2.00 6.16 15.33
CA TRP A 24 -1.79 4.82 14.81
C TRP A 24 -3.08 3.99 14.95
N SER A 25 -3.34 3.15 13.96
CA SER A 25 -4.34 2.08 14.00
C SER A 25 -3.90 0.97 13.04
N ASP A 26 -4.57 -0.18 13.09
CA ASP A 26 -4.30 -1.32 12.20
C ASP A 26 -4.46 -0.95 10.71
N ASP A 27 -5.39 -0.06 10.38
CA ASP A 27 -5.56 0.47 9.02
C ASP A 27 -4.38 1.36 8.62
N ILE A 28 -3.90 2.22 9.54
CA ILE A 28 -2.74 3.08 9.29
C ILE A 28 -1.46 2.26 9.14
N GLU A 29 -1.31 1.16 9.89
CA GLU A 29 -0.21 0.20 9.72
C GLU A 29 -0.21 -0.39 8.31
N ASN A 30 -1.36 -0.85 7.81
CA ASN A 30 -1.45 -1.39 6.46
C ASN A 30 -1.20 -0.32 5.39
N LEU A 31 -1.75 0.89 5.54
CA LEU A 31 -1.47 2.02 4.65
C LEU A 31 0.01 2.38 4.62
N TYR A 32 0.67 2.38 5.78
CA TYR A 32 2.11 2.56 5.89
C TYR A 32 2.88 1.51 5.06
N ARG A 33 2.51 0.24 5.15
CA ARG A 33 3.14 -0.84 4.38
C ARG A 33 2.94 -0.69 2.87
N PHE A 34 1.72 -0.38 2.42
CA PHE A 34 1.46 -0.10 1.00
C PHE A 34 2.29 1.08 0.48
N GLN A 35 2.34 2.17 1.25
CA GLN A 35 3.08 3.38 0.87
C GLN A 35 4.59 3.18 0.87
N THR A 36 5.11 2.38 1.81
CA THR A 36 6.51 1.95 1.82
C THR A 36 6.87 1.16 0.56
N ALA A 37 5.96 0.34 0.06
CA ALA A 37 6.13 -0.42 -1.19
C ALA A 37 5.86 0.40 -2.47
N GLY A 38 5.43 1.66 -2.36
CA GLY A 38 5.19 2.56 -3.49
C GLY A 38 3.76 2.56 -4.05
N TYR A 39 2.79 2.13 -3.24
CA TYR A 39 1.35 2.16 -3.56
C TYR A 39 0.61 3.09 -2.59
N ARG A 40 -0.45 3.76 -3.04
CA ARG A 40 -1.29 4.59 -2.17
C ARG A 40 -2.03 3.76 -1.11
N ASP A 41 -2.58 2.62 -1.54
CA ASP A 41 -3.41 1.72 -0.75
C ASP A 41 -3.50 0.32 -1.40
N GLU A 42 -4.31 -0.56 -0.80
CA GLU A 42 -4.55 -1.91 -1.32
C GLU A 42 -5.26 -1.92 -2.68
N TRP A 43 -6.10 -0.92 -2.97
CA TRP A 43 -6.79 -0.87 -4.26
C TRP A 43 -5.78 -0.65 -5.39
N GLU A 44 -4.86 0.32 -5.24
CA GLU A 44 -3.80 0.52 -6.23
C GLU A 44 -2.91 -0.71 -6.35
N TYR A 45 -2.53 -1.35 -5.23
CA TYR A 45 -1.70 -2.55 -5.28
C TYR A 45 -2.36 -3.67 -6.09
N ARG A 46 -3.63 -3.98 -5.79
CA ARG A 46 -4.40 -5.00 -6.49
C ARG A 46 -4.53 -4.71 -7.97
N HIS A 47 -4.79 -3.44 -8.32
CA HIS A 47 -4.90 -3.01 -9.71
C HIS A 47 -3.57 -3.11 -10.46
N VAL A 48 -2.46 -2.65 -9.87
CA VAL A 48 -1.15 -2.68 -10.52
C VAL A 48 -0.61 -4.10 -10.66
N MET A 49 -0.77 -4.92 -9.61
CA MET A 49 -0.24 -6.29 -9.60
C MET A 49 -1.20 -7.34 -10.15
N GLN A 50 -2.43 -6.94 -10.51
CA GLN A 50 -3.48 -7.83 -11.01
C GLN A 50 -3.76 -9.01 -10.06
N VAL A 51 -3.82 -8.71 -8.74
CA VAL A 51 -4.10 -9.68 -7.68
C VAL A 51 -5.38 -9.33 -6.94
N GLU A 52 -6.09 -10.34 -6.43
CA GLU A 52 -7.35 -10.14 -5.70
C GLU A 52 -7.13 -9.55 -4.30
N LYS A 53 -6.03 -9.93 -3.62
CA LYS A 53 -5.71 -9.50 -2.26
C LYS A 53 -4.20 -9.57 -1.99
N ALA A 54 -3.73 -8.75 -1.05
CA ALA A 54 -2.37 -8.84 -0.53
C ALA A 54 -2.21 -10.05 0.41
N ASP A 55 -0.99 -10.58 0.52
CA ASP A 55 -0.66 -11.60 1.51
C ASP A 55 -0.63 -10.97 2.91
N ARG A 56 -1.25 -11.60 3.89
CA ARG A 56 -1.49 -11.05 5.23
C ARG A 56 -1.17 -12.07 6.32
N TRP A 57 -0.73 -11.58 7.47
CA TRP A 57 -0.59 -12.41 8.66
C TRP A 57 -1.98 -12.82 9.19
N PRO A 58 -2.25 -14.10 9.44
CA PRO A 58 -3.58 -14.55 9.85
C PRO A 58 -3.99 -14.03 11.23
N GLU A 59 -3.04 -13.73 12.12
CA GLU A 59 -3.34 -13.32 13.50
C GLU A 59 -3.63 -11.82 13.64
N THR A 60 -2.90 -10.98 12.91
CA THR A 60 -3.02 -9.51 12.99
C THR A 60 -3.73 -8.89 11.79
N GLY A 61 -3.84 -9.62 10.68
CA GLY A 61 -4.36 -9.08 9.42
C GLY A 61 -3.41 -8.11 8.72
N PHE A 62 -2.20 -7.90 9.24
CA PHE A 62 -1.24 -6.99 8.63
C PHE A 62 -0.64 -7.56 7.35
N VAL A 63 -0.38 -6.68 6.39
CA VAL A 63 0.28 -7.04 5.12
C VAL A 63 1.62 -7.70 5.39
N LYS A 64 1.79 -8.93 4.94
CA LYS A 64 3.01 -9.74 5.16
C LYS A 64 4.07 -9.48 4.11
N LYS A 65 3.65 -9.34 2.85
CA LYS A 65 4.55 -9.21 1.70
C LYS A 65 3.89 -8.42 0.59
N LEU A 66 4.65 -7.51 -0.04
CA LEU A 66 4.25 -6.79 -1.24
C LEU A 66 5.34 -6.88 -2.32
N GLN A 67 4.93 -7.12 -3.56
CA GLN A 67 5.79 -6.90 -4.71
C GLN A 67 5.79 -5.41 -5.06
N ARG A 68 6.95 -4.83 -5.33
CA ARG A 68 7.13 -3.44 -5.76
C ARG A 68 7.07 -3.34 -7.29
N LYS A 69 6.97 -2.11 -7.79
CA LYS A 69 6.92 -1.82 -9.24
C LYS A 69 8.22 -2.21 -9.98
N ASP A 70 9.33 -2.38 -9.25
CA ASP A 70 10.63 -2.86 -9.77
C ASP A 70 10.79 -4.39 -9.70
N ASN A 71 9.72 -5.14 -9.40
CA ASN A 71 9.70 -6.59 -9.21
C ASN A 71 10.50 -7.12 -8.01
N THR A 72 10.96 -6.25 -7.11
CA THR A 72 11.50 -6.67 -5.81
C THR A 72 10.40 -6.85 -4.77
N PHE A 73 10.67 -7.58 -3.69
CA PHE A 73 9.69 -7.86 -2.64
C PHE A 73 10.05 -7.15 -1.33
N TYR A 74 9.07 -6.48 -0.72
CA TYR A 74 9.12 -6.08 0.67
C TYR A 74 8.44 -7.11 1.54
N TYR A 75 9.09 -7.46 2.65
CA TYR A 75 8.55 -8.30 3.71
C TYR A 75 8.38 -7.46 4.97
N PHE A 76 7.26 -7.62 5.65
CA PHE A 76 6.92 -6.88 6.85
C PHE A 76 6.68 -7.83 8.02
N ASN A 77 7.05 -7.40 9.22
CA ASN A 77 6.87 -8.18 10.44
C ASN A 77 5.38 -8.43 10.75
N ARG A 78 5.13 -9.50 11.51
CA ARG A 78 3.79 -9.83 12.01
C ARG A 78 3.24 -8.78 12.96
N GLN A 79 4.14 -8.11 13.69
CA GLN A 79 3.82 -7.05 14.64
C GLN A 79 3.88 -5.67 13.97
N ARG A 80 3.43 -4.65 14.72
CA ARG A 80 3.47 -3.24 14.33
C ARG A 80 4.89 -2.80 13.94
N GLU A 81 5.02 -2.11 12.81
CA GLU A 81 6.26 -1.46 12.37
C GLU A 81 6.13 0.06 12.25
N CYS A 82 4.90 0.59 12.10
CA CYS A 82 4.68 2.02 12.03
C CYS A 82 4.85 2.66 13.42
N GLU A 83 6.05 3.14 13.70
CA GLU A 83 6.37 3.90 14.90
C GLU A 83 5.56 5.21 14.95
N GLU A 84 5.30 5.74 16.16
CA GLU A 84 4.52 6.98 16.33
C GLU A 84 5.09 8.16 15.54
N LYS A 85 6.41 8.24 15.42
CA LYS A 85 7.10 9.27 14.64
C LYS A 85 6.87 9.14 13.12
N GLU A 86 6.42 7.99 12.63
CA GLU A 86 6.15 7.76 11.21
C GLU A 86 4.66 7.94 10.87
N VAL A 87 3.75 7.86 11.86
CA VAL A 87 2.29 7.96 11.67
C VAL A 87 1.90 9.20 10.86
N HIS A 88 2.44 10.38 11.21
CA HIS A 88 2.10 11.62 10.52
C HIS A 88 2.57 11.69 9.05
N LYS A 89 3.43 10.76 8.62
CA LYS A 89 3.87 10.65 7.23
C LYS A 89 2.89 9.85 6.37
N VAL A 90 2.10 8.96 6.99
CA VAL A 90 1.12 8.11 6.31
C VAL A 90 -0.02 8.96 5.76
N LYS A 91 -0.29 8.78 4.47
CA LYS A 91 -1.38 9.45 3.76
C LYS A 91 -2.64 8.59 3.83
N VAL A 92 -3.79 9.19 4.08
CA VAL A 92 -5.10 8.54 4.04
C VAL A 92 -5.86 9.18 2.90
N TYR A 93 -6.24 8.38 1.91
CA TYR A 93 -6.94 8.81 0.71
C TYR A 93 -8.44 8.56 0.86
N ALA A 94 -9.26 9.57 0.56
CA ALA A 94 -10.72 9.43 0.48
C ALA A 94 -11.16 9.46 -0.99
N TYR A 95 -12.05 8.56 -1.38
CA TYR A 95 -12.52 8.37 -2.76
C TYR A 95 -13.97 8.83 -2.97
#